data_AF-A0A3M0K5J9-F1
#
_entry.id   AF-A0A3M0K5J9-F1
#
_cell.length_a   1.000
_cell.length_b   1.000
_cell.length_c   1.000
_cell.angle_alpha   90.00
_cell.angle_beta   90.00
_cell.angle_gamma   90.00
#
_symmetry.space_group_name_H-M   'P 1'
#
loop_
_entity.id
_entity.type
_entity.pdbx_description
1 polymer ?
#
loop_
_entity_poly.entity_id
_entity_poly.type
_entity_poly.pdbx_seq_one_letter_code
_entity_poly.pdbx_strand_id
1 'polypeptide(L)'
;MADEPQKKPHLSALVGHTNGLTKPASLAATATRSTGGGGGATASSKKLVIKNFRERPKLPDNYTQDTWQKLHEAVGAIQSSISIKYNLEELYQAVENLCSYKVSATLYKQLRQVCEEHVKAQILQFREYPFVMHRSG
;
A
#
# COMPACT_ATOMS: atom_id res chain seq x y z
N MET A 1 24.59 -13.08 49.52
CA MET A 1 24.90 -11.74 48.97
C MET A 1 25.61 -11.89 47.64
N ALA A 2 24.92 -11.60 46.53
CA ALA A 2 25.49 -11.00 45.33
C ALA A 2 24.32 -10.32 44.60
N ASP A 3 24.57 -9.10 44.15
CA ASP A 3 23.64 -7.98 43.91
C ASP A 3 23.38 -7.82 42.40
N GLU A 4 22.10 -7.70 42.00
CA GLU A 4 21.62 -7.17 40.70
C GLU A 4 21.33 -5.67 40.89
N PRO A 5 21.42 -4.71 39.91
CA PRO A 5 20.83 -4.84 38.56
C PRO A 5 21.40 -3.95 37.37
N GLN A 6 21.07 -4.35 36.13
CA GLN A 6 20.53 -3.55 35.00
C GLN A 6 20.92 -2.06 34.73
N LYS A 7 21.54 -1.76 33.55
CA LYS A 7 21.01 -0.84 32.49
C LYS A 7 22.04 -0.60 31.37
N LYS A 8 21.84 -1.19 30.19
CA LYS A 8 22.36 -0.68 28.91
C LYS A 8 21.20 0.01 28.20
N PRO A 9 21.30 1.29 27.78
CA PRO A 9 20.28 1.91 26.96
C PRO A 9 20.41 1.39 25.52
N HIS A 10 19.68 0.33 25.17
CA HIS A 10 19.44 0.00 23.76
C HIS A 10 18.22 0.79 23.30
N LEU A 11 18.45 2.06 22.95
CA LEU A 11 17.49 2.87 22.22
C LEU A 11 17.43 2.32 20.78
N SER A 12 16.57 1.33 20.54
CA SER A 12 16.15 1.00 19.18
C SER A 12 15.22 2.13 18.72
N ALA A 13 15.81 3.11 18.05
CA ALA A 13 15.08 4.12 17.32
C ALA A 13 14.20 3.44 16.25
N LEU A 14 12.92 3.72 16.40
CA LEU A 14 11.81 3.43 15.51
C LEU A 14 12.03 4.09 14.14
N VAL A 15 11.86 3.29 13.08
CA VAL A 15 11.28 3.62 11.76
C VAL A 15 11.91 4.76 10.95
N GLY A 16 12.29 4.38 9.72
CA GLY A 16 12.42 5.32 8.61
C GLY A 16 13.00 4.65 7.36
N HIS A 17 12.35 3.61 6.82
CA HIS A 17 12.71 3.14 5.48
C HIS A 17 12.09 4.08 4.44
N THR A 18 12.60 5.31 4.34
CA THR A 18 12.23 6.24 3.28
C THR A 18 13.18 6.02 2.11
N ASN A 19 12.64 5.53 0.99
CA ASN A 19 13.33 5.60 -0.31
C ASN A 19 13.24 7.04 -0.82
N GLY A 20 14.13 7.92 -0.34
CA GLY A 20 14.21 9.28 -0.84
C GLY A 20 15.11 10.20 -0.03
N LEU A 21 16.36 10.32 -0.46
CA LEU A 21 17.22 11.52 -0.37
C LEU A 21 16.87 12.57 0.70
N THR A 22 17.23 12.32 1.97
CA THR A 22 17.31 13.39 2.98
C THR A 22 18.76 13.57 3.40
N LYS A 23 19.43 14.55 2.78
CA LYS A 23 20.64 15.16 3.35
C LYS A 23 20.17 16.24 4.34
N PRO A 24 20.45 16.17 5.65
CA PRO A 24 20.34 17.34 6.51
C PRO A 24 21.56 18.22 6.27
N ALA A 25 21.47 19.17 5.33
CA ALA A 25 22.42 20.27 5.25
C ALA A 25 21.96 21.37 6.19
N SER A 26 22.30 21.24 7.47
CA SER A 26 22.33 22.39 8.38
C SER A 26 23.51 23.27 7.95
N LEU A 27 23.24 24.30 7.14
CA LEU A 27 24.16 25.41 6.97
C LEU A 27 23.42 26.71 7.28
N ALA A 28 24.02 27.46 8.19
CA ALA A 28 23.47 28.62 8.86
C ALA A 28 22.96 29.69 7.89
N ALA A 29 21.85 30.31 8.29
CA ALA A 29 21.36 31.53 7.70
C ALA A 29 22.36 32.66 7.93
N THR A 30 22.95 33.18 6.86
CA THR A 30 23.48 34.54 6.84
C THR A 30 22.70 35.31 5.79
N ALA A 31 21.71 36.08 6.27
CA ALA A 31 21.05 37.08 5.47
C ALA A 31 22.06 38.19 5.14
N THR A 32 22.32 38.42 3.85
CA THR A 32 22.81 39.72 3.38
C THR A 32 21.92 40.17 2.23
N ARG A 33 21.40 41.39 2.41
CA ARG A 33 20.48 42.08 1.53
C ARG A 33 21.30 42.76 0.43
N SER A 34 20.90 42.63 -0.82
CA SER A 34 21.22 43.64 -1.82
C SER A 34 20.02 43.87 -2.74
N THR A 35 19.52 45.09 -2.59
CA THR A 35 18.58 45.85 -3.39
C THR A 35 18.81 45.77 -4.90
N GLY A 36 17.72 45.67 -5.67
CA GLY A 36 17.73 46.05 -7.07
C GLY A 36 16.48 45.65 -7.83
N GLY A 37 15.60 46.63 -8.07
CA GLY A 37 14.77 46.67 -9.29
C GLY A 37 13.41 45.98 -9.21
N GLY A 38 12.35 46.78 -9.19
CA GLY A 38 10.98 46.34 -9.39
C GLY A 38 10.74 45.75 -10.79
N GLY A 39 9.71 44.92 -10.88
CA GLY A 39 9.21 44.36 -12.14
C GLY A 39 8.33 43.16 -11.83
N GLY A 40 7.02 43.35 -11.91
CA GLY A 40 6.05 42.29 -11.72
C GLY A 40 6.33 41.11 -12.66
N ALA A 41 6.67 39.96 -12.08
CA ALA A 41 6.71 38.70 -12.80
C ALA A 41 5.51 37.89 -12.34
N THR A 42 4.48 37.87 -13.18
CA THR A 42 3.41 36.87 -13.15
C THR A 42 4.03 35.52 -12.84
N ALA A 43 3.59 34.86 -11.77
CA ALA A 43 4.05 33.55 -11.35
C ALA A 43 3.63 32.48 -12.38
N SER A 44 4.28 32.47 -13.54
CA SER A 44 4.21 31.39 -14.52
C SER A 44 4.94 30.20 -13.90
N SER A 45 4.21 29.14 -13.60
CA SER A 45 4.71 27.90 -13.02
C SER A 45 5.88 27.37 -13.88
N LYS A 46 7.11 27.44 -13.36
CA LYS A 46 8.30 26.98 -14.08
C LYS A 46 8.30 25.45 -14.12
N LYS A 47 7.94 24.88 -15.27
CA LYS A 47 7.95 23.44 -15.54
C LYS A 47 9.37 22.90 -15.45
N LEU A 48 9.62 22.02 -14.49
CA LEU A 48 10.89 21.31 -14.34
C LEU A 48 10.96 20.16 -15.37
N VAL A 49 12.08 20.07 -16.09
CA VAL A 49 12.34 19.01 -17.09
C VAL A 49 13.53 18.19 -16.63
N ILE A 50 13.34 16.89 -16.47
CA ILE A 50 14.43 15.96 -16.13
C ILE A 50 15.22 15.66 -17.41
N LYS A 51 16.45 16.15 -17.49
CA LYS A 51 17.36 15.89 -18.62
C LYS A 51 17.80 14.42 -18.56
N ASN A 52 17.70 13.69 -19.69
CA ASN A 52 17.88 12.24 -19.81
C ASN A 52 16.79 11.35 -19.18
N PHE A 53 15.53 11.81 -19.10
CA PHE A 53 14.42 10.92 -18.79
C PHE A 53 14.14 10.00 -19.98
N ARG A 54 14.93 8.94 -20.12
CA ARG A 54 14.60 7.78 -20.96
C ARG A 54 13.33 7.16 -20.36
N GLU A 55 12.42 6.66 -21.21
CA GLU A 55 11.07 6.21 -20.87
C GLU A 55 10.89 5.72 -19.43
N ARG A 56 9.73 6.04 -18.81
CA ARG A 56 9.35 5.45 -17.52
C ARG A 56 9.62 3.94 -17.57
N PRO A 57 10.40 3.38 -16.64
CA PRO A 57 10.62 1.94 -16.61
C PRO A 57 9.24 1.28 -16.59
N LYS A 58 8.91 0.57 -17.66
CA LYS A 58 7.66 -0.17 -17.76
C LYS A 58 7.75 -1.30 -16.75
N LEU A 59 6.76 -1.39 -15.89
CA LEU A 59 6.67 -2.51 -14.98
C LEU A 59 6.58 -3.79 -15.82
N PRO A 60 7.31 -4.86 -15.45
CA PRO A 60 7.18 -6.13 -16.15
C PRO A 60 5.72 -6.60 -16.13
N ASP A 61 5.23 -7.15 -17.26
CA ASP A 61 3.82 -7.52 -17.44
C ASP A 61 3.31 -8.48 -16.34
N ASN A 62 4.19 -9.34 -15.81
CA ASN A 62 3.86 -10.30 -14.75
C ASN A 62 3.46 -9.63 -13.42
N TYR A 63 3.94 -8.40 -13.15
CA TYR A 63 3.68 -7.72 -11.87
C TYR A 63 2.19 -7.56 -11.59
N THR A 64 1.42 -7.24 -12.64
CA THR A 64 -0.03 -7.00 -12.51
C THR A 64 -0.73 -8.27 -12.01
N GLN A 65 -0.38 -9.42 -12.60
CA GLN A 65 -0.99 -10.70 -12.26
C GLN A 65 -0.54 -11.18 -10.88
N ASP A 66 0.75 -11.10 -10.55
CA ASP A 66 1.28 -11.52 -9.25
C ASP A 66 0.69 -10.68 -8.10
N THR A 67 0.57 -9.37 -8.31
CA THR A 67 -0.02 -8.45 -7.32
C THR A 67 -1.51 -8.73 -7.14
N TRP A 68 -2.23 -9.00 -8.22
CA TRP A 68 -3.63 -9.42 -8.15
C TRP A 68 -3.79 -10.75 -7.42
N GLN A 69 -2.93 -11.73 -7.69
CA GLN A 69 -2.96 -13.03 -7.01
C GLN A 69 -2.78 -12.88 -5.50
N LYS A 70 -1.86 -12.02 -5.06
CA LYS A 70 -1.67 -11.69 -3.62
C LYS A 70 -2.94 -11.11 -3.01
N LEU A 71 -3.60 -10.17 -3.70
CA LEU A 71 -4.86 -9.58 -3.24
C LEU A 71 -6.00 -10.61 -3.18
N HIS A 72 -6.11 -11.46 -4.21
CA HIS A 72 -7.10 -12.52 -4.26
C HIS A 72 -6.94 -13.52 -3.11
N GLU A 73 -5.71 -13.95 -2.82
CA GLU A 73 -5.43 -14.85 -1.68
C GLU A 73 -5.80 -14.17 -0.35
N ALA A 74 -5.48 -12.88 -0.18
CA ALA A 74 -5.87 -12.14 1.01
C ALA A 74 -7.39 -12.04 1.18
N VAL A 75 -8.13 -11.78 0.09
CA VAL A 75 -9.61 -11.74 0.10
C VAL A 75 -10.18 -13.13 0.45
N GLY A 76 -9.64 -14.20 -0.14
CA GLY A 76 -10.06 -15.57 0.16
C GLY A 76 -9.80 -15.97 1.62
N ALA A 77 -8.67 -15.53 2.18
CA ALA A 77 -8.35 -15.73 3.59
C ALA A 77 -9.37 -15.01 4.50
N ILE A 78 -9.69 -13.75 4.21
CA ILE A 78 -10.72 -12.99 4.96
C ILE A 78 -12.08 -13.68 4.89
N GLN A 79 -12.51 -14.06 3.69
CA GLN A 79 -13.77 -14.75 3.44
C GLN A 79 -13.88 -16.07 4.22
N SER A 80 -12.77 -16.80 4.33
CA SER A 80 -12.69 -18.07 5.06
C SER A 80 -12.42 -17.89 6.55
N SER A 81 -12.33 -16.65 7.05
CA SER A 81 -11.90 -16.32 8.42
C SER A 81 -10.53 -16.92 8.80
N ILE A 82 -9.62 -17.01 7.82
CA ILE A 82 -8.24 -17.49 7.98
C ILE A 82 -7.31 -16.27 8.13
N SER A 83 -6.20 -16.42 8.87
CA SER A 83 -5.19 -15.38 8.99
C SER A 83 -4.55 -15.05 7.64
N ILE A 84 -4.40 -13.75 7.39
CA ILE A 84 -3.76 -13.24 6.17
C ILE A 84 -2.24 -13.37 6.34
N LYS A 85 -1.57 -14.02 5.37
CA LYS A 85 -0.11 -14.18 5.38
C LYS A 85 0.65 -12.87 5.12
N TYR A 86 -0.01 -11.89 4.50
CA TYR A 86 0.56 -10.62 4.05
C TYR A 86 0.21 -9.48 5.00
N ASN A 87 1.11 -8.50 5.12
CA ASN A 87 0.88 -7.27 5.88
C ASN A 87 -0.15 -6.38 5.16
N LEU A 88 -1.04 -5.75 5.92
CA LEU A 88 -2.06 -4.82 5.40
C LEU A 88 -1.43 -3.67 4.61
N GLU A 89 -0.31 -3.10 5.07
CA GLU A 89 0.36 -1.99 4.37
C GLU A 89 0.82 -2.41 2.97
N GLU A 90 1.36 -3.61 2.84
CA GLU A 90 1.76 -4.15 1.53
C GLU A 90 0.56 -4.35 0.61
N LEU A 91 -0.59 -4.74 1.16
CA LEU A 91 -1.83 -4.90 0.38
C LEU A 91 -2.38 -3.54 -0.07
N TYR A 92 -2.31 -2.50 0.77
CA TYR A 92 -2.68 -1.14 0.37
C TYR A 92 -1.79 -0.62 -0.76
N GLN A 93 -0.47 -0.78 -0.62
CA GLN A 93 0.48 -0.33 -1.63
C GLN A 93 0.32 -1.11 -2.95
N ALA A 94 0.03 -2.42 -2.88
CA ALA A 94 -0.29 -3.25 -4.04
C ALA A 94 -1.50 -2.70 -4.83
N VAL A 95 -2.58 -2.31 -4.13
CA VAL A 95 -3.76 -1.70 -4.75
C VAL A 95 -3.44 -0.33 -5.35
N GLU A 96 -2.67 0.51 -4.65
CA GLU A 96 -2.26 1.83 -5.14
C GLU A 96 -1.45 1.71 -6.43
N ASN A 97 -0.50 0.78 -6.47
CA ASN A 97 0.30 0.50 -7.65
C ASN A 97 -0.60 0.07 -8.82
N LEU A 98 -1.49 -0.90 -8.64
CA LEU A 98 -2.40 -1.36 -9.68
C LEU A 98 -3.32 -0.24 -10.22
N CYS A 99 -3.81 0.63 -9.33
CA CYS A 99 -4.60 1.79 -9.74
C CYS A 99 -3.78 2.81 -10.54
N SER A 100 -2.52 3.03 -10.16
CA SER A 100 -1.60 3.95 -10.85
C SER A 100 -1.31 3.53 -12.29
N TYR A 101 -1.31 2.22 -12.58
CA TYR A 101 -1.11 1.66 -13.92
C TYR A 101 -2.40 1.51 -14.75
N LYS A 102 -3.49 2.21 -14.39
CA LYS A 102 -4.79 2.19 -15.11
C LYS A 102 -5.47 0.81 -15.14
N VAL A 103 -5.12 -0.10 -14.23
CA VAL A 103 -5.75 -1.43 -14.10
C VAL A 103 -7.00 -1.38 -13.18
N SER A 104 -7.34 -0.21 -12.64
CA SER A 104 -8.42 -0.01 -11.67
C SER A 104 -9.79 -0.54 -12.14
N ALA A 105 -10.15 -0.34 -13.40
CA ALA A 105 -11.42 -0.82 -13.94
C ALA A 105 -11.52 -2.35 -13.95
N THR A 106 -10.42 -3.03 -14.30
CA THR A 106 -10.34 -4.50 -14.27
C THR A 106 -10.31 -4.99 -12.84
N LEU A 107 -9.54 -4.34 -11.97
CA LEU A 107 -9.42 -4.67 -10.54
C LEU A 107 -10.78 -4.68 -9.86
N TYR A 108 -11.62 -3.67 -10.10
CA TYR A 108 -12.97 -3.60 -9.54
C TYR A 108 -13.86 -4.76 -10.01
N LYS A 109 -13.86 -5.06 -11.31
CA LYS A 109 -14.67 -6.15 -11.87
C LYS A 109 -14.27 -7.49 -11.27
N GLN A 110 -12.97 -7.73 -11.16
CA GLN A 110 -12.42 -8.95 -10.59
C GLN A 110 -12.78 -9.08 -9.10
N LEU A 111 -12.58 -8.03 -8.30
CA LEU A 111 -12.94 -8.04 -6.88
C LEU A 111 -14.44 -8.28 -6.65
N ARG A 112 -15.29 -7.63 -7.47
CA ARG A 112 -16.73 -7.83 -7.44
C ARG A 112 -17.10 -9.29 -7.73
N GLN A 113 -16.48 -9.88 -8.76
CA GLN A 113 -16.72 -11.28 -9.12
C GLN A 113 -16.36 -12.24 -7.99
N VAL A 114 -15.19 -12.06 -7.36
CA VAL A 114 -14.74 -12.90 -6.23
C VAL A 114 -15.72 -12.83 -5.06
N CYS A 115 -16.22 -11.64 -4.75
CA CYS A 115 -17.24 -11.47 -3.71
C CYS A 115 -18.58 -12.13 -4.09
N GLU A 116 -19.05 -11.95 -5.33
CA GLU A 116 -20.29 -12.58 -5.80
C GLU A 116 -20.23 -14.11 -5.78
N GLU A 117 -19.10 -14.68 -6.21
CA GLU A 117 -18.87 -16.12 -6.21
C GLU A 117 -18.87 -16.68 -4.78
N HIS A 118 -18.20 -15.99 -3.85
CA HIS A 118 -18.21 -16.36 -2.45
C HIS A 118 -19.64 -16.36 -1.86
N VAL A 119 -20.41 -15.29 -2.10
CA VAL A 119 -21.80 -15.20 -1.61
C VAL A 119 -22.68 -16.31 -2.21
N LYS A 120 -22.55 -16.58 -3.52
CA LYS A 120 -23.30 -17.67 -4.17
C LYS A 120 -22.95 -19.04 -3.58
N ALA A 121 -21.66 -19.30 -3.34
CA ALA A 121 -21.20 -20.54 -2.71
C ALA A 121 -21.75 -20.69 -1.29
N GLN A 122 -21.76 -19.61 -0.50
CA GLN A 122 -22.36 -19.60 0.84
C GLN A 122 -23.86 -19.89 0.79
N ILE A 123 -24.61 -19.42 -0.22
CA ILE A 123 -26.03 -19.74 -0.36
C ILE A 123 -26.27 -21.24 -0.61
N LEU A 124 -25.42 -21.90 -1.41
CA LEU A 124 -25.54 -23.35 -1.65
C LEU A 124 -25.44 -24.15 -0.36
N GLN A 125 -24.53 -23.75 0.55
CA GLN A 125 -24.41 -24.36 1.88
C GLN A 125 -25.71 -24.31 2.68
N PHE A 126 -26.48 -23.23 2.59
CA PHE A 126 -27.78 -23.12 3.26
C PHE A 126 -28.91 -23.88 2.53
N ARG A 127 -28.73 -24.14 1.23
CA ARG A 127 -29.75 -24.74 0.37
C ARG A 127 -29.72 -26.28 0.37
N GLU A 128 -28.56 -26.88 0.65
CA GLU A 128 -28.39 -28.34 0.74
C GLU A 128 -28.53 -28.93 2.15
N TYR A 129 -29.20 -28.23 3.09
CA TYR A 129 -29.66 -28.88 4.30
C TYR A 129 -31.00 -29.61 4.04
N PRO A 130 -31.07 -30.96 4.12
CA PRO A 130 -32.33 -31.57 4.50
C PRO A 130 -32.58 -31.06 5.92
N PHE A 131 -33.66 -30.31 6.07
CA PHE A 131 -34.21 -29.93 7.35
C PHE A 131 -34.66 -31.21 8.08
N VAL A 132 -33.71 -31.99 8.60
CA VAL A 132 -33.99 -33.06 9.56
C VAL A 132 -34.32 -32.37 10.87
N MET A 133 -35.57 -31.95 10.96
CA MET A 133 -36.29 -31.75 12.22
C MET A 133 -35.95 -32.93 13.13
N HIS A 134 -35.03 -32.73 14.06
CA HIS A 134 -34.92 -33.59 15.24
C HIS A 134 -36.10 -33.21 16.15
N ARG A 135 -37.28 -33.72 15.76
CA ARG A 135 -38.43 -33.86 16.64
C ARG A 135 -38.20 -35.14 17.46
N SER A 136 -37.59 -34.98 18.62
CA SER A 136 -37.65 -35.91 19.74
C SER A 136 -37.87 -35.01 20.96
N GLY A 137 -38.97 -35.08 21.70
CA GLY A 137 -39.66 -36.29 22.16
C GLY A 137 -39.64 -36.18 23.68
#